data_AF-A0A973C710-F1
#
_entry.id   AF-A0A973C710-F1
#
_cell.length_a   1.000
_cell.length_b   1.000
_cell.length_c   1.000
_cell.angle_alpha   90.00
_cell.angle_beta   90.00
_cell.angle_gamma   90.00
#
_symmetry.space_group_name_H-M   'P 1'
#
loop_
_entity.id
_entity.type
_entity.pdbx_description
1 polymer ?
#
loop_
_entity_poly.entity_id
_entity_poly.type
_entity_poly.pdbx_seq_one_letter_code
_entity_poly.pdbx_strand_id
1 'polypeptide(L)' 'MNNSELADLYMKLSMRYEEEFPVECGFEIATKERMNMIDKIRVGSLSNKDIRTIDPIFSYGNVDISDHIKPKKRFIFF' A
#
# COMPACT_ATOMS: atom_id res chain seq x y z
N MET A 1 -8.79 7.77 9.27
CA MET A 1 -9.26 7.11 8.03
C MET A 1 -9.65 5.68 8.34
N ASN A 2 -10.69 5.19 7.68
CA ASN A 2 -11.01 3.76 7.63
C ASN A 2 -10.24 3.07 6.48
N ASN A 3 -10.29 1.73 6.43
CA ASN A 3 -9.55 0.95 5.43
C ASN A 3 -9.95 1.25 3.97
N SER A 4 -11.23 1.58 3.72
CA SER A 4 -11.69 1.92 2.37
C SER A 4 -11.13 3.27 1.93
N GLU A 5 -11.18 4.28 2.80
CA GLU A 5 -10.58 5.60 2.54
C GLU A 5 -9.08 5.50 2.30
N LEU A 6 -8.40 4.64 3.05
CA LEU A 6 -6.97 4.41 2.91
C LEU A 6 -6.60 3.72 1.58
N ALA A 7 -7.45 2.79 1.13
CA ALA A 7 -7.28 2.12 -0.15
C ALA A 7 -7.49 3.09 -1.33
N ASP A 8 -8.49 3.97 -1.22
CA ASP A 8 -8.75 5.01 -2.24
C ASP A 8 -7.62 6.04 -2.28
N LEU A 9 -7.05 6.39 -1.13
CA LEU A 9 -5.87 7.25 -1.04
C LEU A 9 -4.65 6.58 -1.69
N TYR A 10 -4.41 5.30 -1.41
CA TYR A 10 -3.33 4.53 -2.03
C TYR A 10 -3.46 4.51 -3.56
N MET A 11 -4.66 4.26 -4.10
CA MET A 11 -4.91 4.29 -5.55
C MET A 11 -4.46 5.64 -6.14
N LYS A 12 -4.91 6.76 -5.57
CA LYS A 12 -4.57 8.10 -6.07
C LYS A 12 -3.07 8.38 -6.01
N LEU A 13 -2.43 8.06 -4.88
CA LEU A 13 -1.00 8.29 -4.69
C LEU A 13 -0.16 7.39 -5.59
N SER A 14 -0.54 6.13 -5.77
CA SER A 14 0.17 5.19 -6.64
C SER A 14 0.15 5.62 -8.10
N MET A 15 -0.98 6.15 -8.61
CA MET A 15 -1.06 6.67 -9.97
C MET A 15 -0.14 7.88 -10.17
N ARG A 16 -0.15 8.83 -9.23
CA ARG A 16 0.73 10.00 -9.29
C ARG A 16 2.22 9.61 -9.16
N TYR A 17 2.52 8.66 -8.29
CA TYR A 17 3.87 8.15 -8.11
C TYR A 17 4.39 7.46 -9.37
N GLU A 18 3.56 6.67 -10.07
CA GLU A 18 3.93 6.02 -11.34
C GLU A 18 4.13 7.02 -12.48
N GLU A 19 3.41 8.15 -12.49
CA GLU A 19 3.61 9.24 -13.46
C GLU A 19 5.00 9.89 -13.31
N GLU A 20 5.48 10.07 -12.08
CA GLU A 20 6.79 10.65 -11.79
C GLU A 20 7.94 9.63 -11.81
N PHE A 21 7.65 8.38 -11.43
CA PHE A 21 8.59 7.28 -11.33
C PHE A 21 8.09 6.07 -12.13
N PRO A 22 8.20 6.13 -13.48
CA PRO A 22 7.76 5.05 -14.32
C PRO A 22 8.56 3.79 -14.00
N VAL A 23 7.85 2.74 -13.61
CA VAL A 23 8.46 1.44 -13.32
C VAL A 23 8.55 0.66 -14.62
N GLU A 24 9.73 0.14 -14.97
CA GLU A 24 9.93 -0.69 -16.18
C GLU A 24 9.27 -2.08 -16.09
N CYS A 25 8.37 -2.31 -15.13
CA CYS A 25 7.58 -3.54 -15.09
C CYS A 25 6.41 -3.46 -16.07
N GLY A 26 6.08 -4.58 -16.72
CA GLY A 26 4.96 -4.61 -17.66
C GLY A 26 3.67 -4.10 -17.01
N PHE A 27 2.97 -3.19 -17.70
CA PHE A 27 1.78 -2.48 -17.20
C PHE A 27 0.73 -3.41 -16.58
N GLU A 28 0.54 -4.60 -17.14
CA GLU A 28 -0.39 -5.61 -16.62
C GLU A 28 0.02 -6.12 -15.22
N ILE A 29 1.31 -6.38 -15.01
CA ILE A 29 1.85 -6.85 -13.74
C ILE A 29 1.72 -5.75 -12.68
N ALA A 30 2.13 -4.53 -13.03
CA ALA A 30 2.01 -3.36 -12.15
C ALA A 30 0.56 -3.13 -11.71
N THR A 31 -0.37 -3.21 -12.65
CA THR A 31 -1.80 -3.02 -12.38
C THR A 31 -2.34 -4.12 -11.46
N LYS A 32 -1.97 -5.38 -11.70
CA LYS A 32 -2.41 -6.51 -10.87
C LYS A 32 -1.86 -6.42 -9.44
N GLU A 33 -0.59 -6.05 -9.28
CA GLU A 33 0.02 -5.88 -7.97
C GLU A 33 -0.63 -4.74 -7.18
N ARG A 34 -0.94 -3.62 -7.84
CA ARG A 34 -1.67 -2.50 -7.23
C ARG A 34 -3.06 -2.92 -6.77
N MET A 35 -3.82 -3.62 -7.61
CA MET A 35 -5.16 -4.12 -7.25
C MET A 35 -5.09 -5.06 -6.04
N ASN A 36 -4.15 -5.99 -6.03
CA ASN A 36 -3.92 -6.88 -4.87
C ASN A 36 -3.60 -6.09 -3.60
N MET A 37 -2.80 -5.02 -3.70
CA MET A 37 -2.45 -4.19 -2.55
C MET A 37 -3.66 -3.39 -2.03
N ILE A 38 -4.49 -2.83 -2.92
CA ILE A 38 -5.75 -2.17 -2.58
C ILE A 38 -6.66 -3.11 -1.80
N ASP A 39 -6.82 -4.34 -2.27
CA ASP A 39 -7.65 -5.34 -1.59
C ASP A 39 -7.10 -5.68 -0.20
N LYS A 40 -5.78 -5.83 -0.07
CA LYS A 40 -5.13 -6.03 1.24
C LYS A 40 -5.35 -4.87 2.20
N ILE A 41 -5.27 -3.62 1.72
CA ILE A 41 -5.54 -2.41 2.51
C ILE A 41 -7.00 -2.43 2.97
N ARG A 42 -7.96 -2.66 2.07
CA ARG A 42 -9.40 -2.70 2.38
C ARG A 42 -9.73 -3.69 3.49
N VAL A 43 -9.20 -4.91 3.42
CA VAL A 43 -9.45 -5.95 4.43
C VAL A 43 -8.54 -5.83 5.67
N GLY A 44 -7.59 -4.87 5.69
CA GLY A 44 -6.64 -4.68 6.79
C GLY A 44 -5.65 -5.83 6.96
N SER A 45 -5.33 -6.58 5.90
CA SER A 45 -4.48 -7.79 5.95
C SER A 45 -3.02 -7.54 5.60
N LEU A 46 -2.51 -6.33 5.90
CA LEU A 46 -1.16 -5.93 5.52
C LEU A 46 -0.10 -6.56 6.44
N SER A 47 0.92 -7.13 5.82
CA SER A 47 2.13 -7.55 6.50
C SER A 47 3.11 -6.38 6.66
N ASN A 48 4.12 -6.53 7.52
CA ASN A 48 5.24 -5.59 7.61
C ASN A 48 5.93 -5.35 6.25
N LYS A 49 5.98 -6.39 5.40
CA LYS A 49 6.56 -6.27 4.06
C LYS A 49 5.68 -5.38 3.18
N ASP A 50 4.36 -5.61 3.19
CA ASP A 50 3.42 -4.82 2.41
C ASP A 50 3.48 -3.33 2.83
N ILE A 51 3.51 -3.06 4.14
CA ILE A 51 3.64 -1.69 4.68
C ILE A 51 4.91 -1.03 4.16
N ARG A 52 6.08 -1.70 4.24
CA ARG A 52 7.34 -1.14 3.72
C ARG A 52 7.32 -0.87 2.22
N THR A 53 6.57 -1.65 1.45
CA THR A 53 6.42 -1.45 0.01
C THR A 53 5.60 -0.22 -0.32
N ILE A 54 4.53 0.04 0.43
CA ILE A 54 3.62 1.16 0.16
C ILE A 54 4.01 2.45 0.90
N ASP A 55 4.83 2.35 1.93
CA ASP A 55 5.29 3.48 2.75
C ASP A 55 5.88 4.65 1.93
N PRO A 56 6.72 4.43 0.89
CA PRO A 56 7.21 5.54 0.05
C PRO A 56 6.09 6.28 -0.69
N ILE A 57 5.05 5.56 -1.12
CA ILE A 57 3.90 6.13 -1.84
C ILE A 57 3.07 7.02 -0.90
N PHE A 58 2.87 6.59 0.35
CA PHE A 58 2.18 7.39 1.36
C PHE A 58 3.02 8.58 1.84
N SER A 59 4.32 8.37 2.03
CA SER A 59 5.29 9.42 2.38
C SER A 59 5.33 10.53 1.32
N TYR A 60 5.27 10.16 0.04
CA TYR A 60 5.14 11.11 -1.07
C TYR A 60 3.86 11.97 -0.97
N GLY A 61 2.78 11.41 -0.42
CA GLY A 61 1.55 12.12 -0.08
C GLY A 61 1.58 12.89 1.25
N ASN A 62 2.70 12.92 1.96
CA ASN A 62 2.83 13.41 3.35
C ASN A 62 1.88 12.71 4.34
N VAL A 63 1.65 11.41 4.15
CA VAL A 63 0.82 10.59 5.04
C VAL A 63 1.69 9.53 5.69
N ASP A 64 1.70 9.49 7.03
CA ASP A 64 2.31 8.37 7.77
C ASP A 64 1.32 7.22 7.85
N ILE A 65 1.64 6.12 7.17
CA ILE A 65 0.78 4.94 7.14
C ILE A 65 0.77 4.19 8.48
N SER A 66 1.80 4.35 9.31
CA SER A 66 1.94 3.69 10.61
C SER A 66 0.85 4.10 11.59
N ASP A 67 0.33 5.32 11.44
CA ASP A 67 -0.78 5.85 12.23
C ASP A 67 -2.14 5.21 11.86
N HIS A 68 -2.22 4.63 10.67
CA HIS A 68 -3.47 4.07 10.12
C HIS A 68 -3.49 2.55 10.08
N ILE A 69 -2.31 1.90 10.08
CA ILE A 69 -2.21 0.46 9.95
C ILE A 69 -1.25 -0.08 11.01
N LYS A 70 -1.81 -0.90 11.92
CA LYS A 70 -0.98 -1.69 12.83
C LYS A 70 -0.61 -3.01 12.14
N PRO A 71 0.68 -3.32 11.98
CA PRO A 71 1.08 -4.59 11.37
C PRO A 71 0.55 -5.76 12.17
N LYS A 72 0.05 -6.78 11.46
CA LYS A 72 -0.41 -8.02 12.08
C LYS A 72 0.78 -8.73 12.71
N LYS A 73 0.97 -8.59 14.03
CA LYS A 73 2.01 -9.31 14.79
C LYS A 73 1.77 -10.82 14.62
N ARG A 74 2.73 -11.51 14.02
CA ARG A 74 2.76 -12.98 14.06
C ARG A 74 3.22 -13.37 15.47
N PHE A 75 2.33 -13.92 16.28
CA PHE A 75 2.72 -14.58 17.52
C PHE A 75 3.49 -15.84 17.14
N ILE A 76 4.80 -15.84 17.36
CA ILE A 76 5.61 -17.05 17.29
C ILE A 76 5.47 -17.69 18.67
N PHE A 77 4.65 -18.74 18.78
CA PHE A 77 4.72 -19.63 19.94
C PHE A 77 5.95 -20.51 19.74
N PHE A 78 6.98 -20.27 20.55
CA PHE A 78 8.11 -21.18 20.75
C PHE A 78 7.74 -22.18 21.85
#